data_AF-A0A9X2ZEK7-F1
#
_entry.id   AF-A0A9X2ZEK7-F1
#
_cell.length_a   1.000
_cell.length_b   1.000
_cell.length_c   1.000
_cell.angle_alpha   90.00
_cell.angle_beta   90.00
_cell.angle_gamma   90.00
#
_symmetry.space_group_name_H-M   'P 1'
#
loop_
_entity.id
_entity.type
_entity.pdbx_description
1 polymer ?
#
loop_
_entity_poly.entity_id
_entity_poly.type
_entity_poly.pdbx_seq_one_letter_code
_entity_poly.pdbx_strand_id
1 'polypeptide(L)'
;MTLPDIVSQFSAALKEADSGKPVEEGKPYDPGIGPFTEAGAIERGLSRLRSSGRWKEAETEKSYPSDGRTRCDIYVPGDWAIEVKLLRPFGDNGREMEHWSENALHPYEGNTSSIGDALKLIASGFPERKAVLIYGFEHEPPKIPLETTVEAFELIAEEACGIDLGPRAESVETGLVHPVHEQMRTYGWEVRN
;
A
#
# COMPACT_ATOMS: atom_id res chain seq x y z
N MET A 1 -13.74 11.04 -2.78
CA MET A 1 -13.89 9.82 -1.96
C MET A 1 -13.28 10.08 -0.59
N THR A 2 -13.77 9.46 0.49
CA THR A 2 -13.08 9.58 1.79
C THR A 2 -11.90 8.60 1.84
N LEU A 3 -10.91 8.87 2.69
CA LEU A 3 -9.77 7.96 2.86
C LEU A 3 -10.19 6.58 3.41
N PRO A 4 -11.10 6.47 4.41
CA PRO A 4 -11.65 5.17 4.81
C PRO A 4 -12.31 4.38 3.67
N ASP A 5 -13.06 5.05 2.79
CA ASP A 5 -13.65 4.39 1.61
C ASP A 5 -12.56 3.84 0.70
N ILE A 6 -11.48 4.60 0.49
CA ILE A 6 -10.35 4.18 -0.35
C ILE A 6 -9.65 2.96 0.24
N VAL A 7 -9.32 2.99 1.53
CA VAL A 7 -8.66 1.87 2.21
C VAL A 7 -9.53 0.62 2.15
N SER A 8 -10.83 0.72 2.45
CA SER A 8 -11.76 -0.40 2.37
C SER A 8 -11.92 -0.93 0.95
N GLN A 9 -12.10 -0.07 -0.04
CA GLN A 9 -12.28 -0.47 -1.45
C GLN A 9 -11.01 -1.09 -2.04
N PHE A 10 -9.84 -0.53 -1.74
CA PHE A 10 -8.55 -1.09 -2.14
C PHE A 10 -8.36 -2.49 -1.55
N SER A 11 -8.61 -2.63 -0.24
CA SER A 11 -8.49 -3.91 0.47
C SER A 11 -9.44 -4.97 -0.11
N ALA A 12 -10.72 -4.63 -0.28
CA ALA A 12 -11.73 -5.51 -0.86
C ALA A 12 -11.40 -5.90 -2.31
N ALA A 13 -10.85 -4.99 -3.12
CA ALA A 13 -10.47 -5.28 -4.49
C ALA A 13 -9.28 -6.23 -4.58
N LEU A 14 -8.30 -6.12 -3.67
CA LEU A 14 -7.21 -7.09 -3.56
C LEU A 14 -7.73 -8.44 -3.08
N LYS A 15 -8.68 -8.47 -2.14
CA LYS A 15 -9.34 -9.71 -1.70
C LYS A 15 -10.12 -10.39 -2.82
N GLU A 16 -10.84 -9.64 -3.63
CA GLU A 16 -11.52 -10.14 -4.82
C GLU A 16 -10.50 -10.69 -5.82
N ALA A 17 -9.35 -10.01 -6.00
CA ALA A 17 -8.28 -10.49 -6.86
C ALA A 17 -7.67 -11.80 -6.39
N ASP A 18 -7.43 -11.90 -5.09
CA ASP A 18 -6.94 -13.09 -4.42
C ASP A 18 -7.87 -14.30 -4.62
N SER A 19 -9.20 -14.09 -4.55
CA SER A 19 -10.20 -15.17 -4.72
C SER A 19 -10.11 -15.90 -6.07
N GLY A 20 -9.55 -15.23 -7.09
CA GLY A 20 -9.26 -15.81 -8.40
C GLY A 20 -8.07 -16.77 -8.42
N LYS A 21 -7.41 -17.02 -7.27
CA LYS A 21 -6.22 -17.85 -7.11
C LYS A 21 -5.10 -17.47 -8.11
N PRO A 22 -4.74 -16.19 -8.21
CA PRO A 22 -3.78 -15.74 -9.21
C PRO A 22 -2.39 -16.31 -8.90
N VAL A 23 -1.59 -16.52 -9.94
CA VAL A 23 -0.16 -16.89 -9.83
C VAL A 23 0.63 -15.86 -10.62
N GLU A 24 1.72 -15.36 -10.05
CA GLU A 24 2.58 -14.39 -10.73
C GLU A 24 3.29 -15.06 -11.91
N GLU A 25 3.19 -14.46 -13.09
CA GLU A 25 3.65 -15.08 -14.33
C GLU A 25 5.16 -15.38 -14.29
N GLY A 26 5.53 -16.60 -14.66
CA GLY A 26 6.93 -17.04 -14.67
C GLY A 26 7.53 -17.27 -13.27
N LYS A 27 6.74 -17.22 -12.20
CA LYS A 27 7.19 -17.53 -10.83
C LYS A 27 6.61 -18.87 -10.35
N PRO A 28 7.41 -19.73 -9.72
CA PRO A 28 6.94 -20.98 -9.15
C PRO A 28 6.35 -20.76 -7.73
N TYR A 29 5.47 -19.77 -7.61
CA TYR A 29 4.84 -19.38 -6.34
C TYR A 29 3.49 -20.06 -6.18
N ASP A 30 3.07 -20.23 -4.93
CA ASP A 30 1.75 -20.74 -4.61
C ASP A 30 0.67 -19.70 -4.99
N PRO A 31 -0.57 -20.14 -5.30
CA PRO A 31 -1.64 -19.23 -5.69
C PRO A 31 -2.04 -18.25 -4.58
N GLY A 32 -2.41 -17.03 -4.98
CA GLY A 32 -2.90 -15.96 -4.13
C GLY A 32 -2.30 -14.61 -4.50
N ILE A 33 -2.88 -13.52 -4.00
CA ILE A 33 -2.35 -12.17 -4.26
C ILE A 33 -1.06 -11.91 -3.47
N GLY A 34 -0.88 -12.64 -2.36
CA GLY A 34 0.20 -12.47 -1.41
C GLY A 34 1.61 -12.45 -2.01
N PRO A 35 1.99 -13.35 -2.95
CA PRO A 35 3.31 -13.35 -3.57
C PRO A 35 3.60 -12.23 -4.59
N PHE A 36 2.57 -11.57 -5.15
CA PHE A 36 2.74 -10.59 -6.22
C PHE A 36 3.58 -9.38 -5.81
N THR A 37 4.35 -8.81 -6.73
CA THR A 37 4.98 -7.50 -6.50
C THR A 37 3.94 -6.41 -6.15
N GLU A 38 4.39 -5.34 -5.50
CA GLU A 38 3.54 -4.19 -5.13
C GLU A 38 2.76 -3.64 -6.34
N ALA A 39 3.47 -3.30 -7.42
CA ALA A 39 2.85 -2.85 -8.67
C ALA A 39 1.90 -3.89 -9.27
N GLY A 40 2.26 -5.18 -9.21
CA GLY A 40 1.41 -6.28 -9.69
C GLY A 40 0.11 -6.43 -8.92
N ALA A 41 0.15 -6.24 -7.59
CA ALA A 41 -1.04 -6.25 -6.75
C ALA A 41 -1.91 -5.01 -6.99
N ILE A 42 -1.30 -3.81 -7.06
CA ILE A 42 -1.99 -2.54 -7.34
C ILE A 42 -2.78 -2.62 -8.64
N GLU A 43 -2.16 -3.05 -9.74
CA GLU A 43 -2.83 -3.13 -11.04
C GLU A 43 -4.01 -4.12 -11.00
N ARG A 44 -3.85 -5.26 -10.31
CA ARG A 44 -4.93 -6.24 -10.13
C ARG A 44 -6.08 -5.70 -9.29
N GLY A 45 -5.81 -4.97 -8.22
CA GLY A 45 -6.84 -4.30 -7.42
C GLY A 45 -7.57 -3.22 -8.21
N LEU A 46 -6.81 -2.31 -8.84
CA LEU A 46 -7.37 -1.20 -9.61
C LEU A 46 -8.19 -1.64 -10.81
N SER A 47 -7.80 -2.73 -11.49
CA SER A 47 -8.59 -3.26 -12.62
C SER A 47 -10.04 -3.63 -12.24
N ARG A 48 -10.29 -3.98 -10.97
CA ARG A 48 -11.63 -4.26 -10.43
C ARG A 48 -12.38 -2.97 -10.08
N LEU A 49 -11.67 -2.03 -9.46
CA LEU A 49 -12.24 -0.74 -9.03
C LEU A 49 -12.63 0.15 -10.21
N ARG A 50 -11.86 0.13 -11.31
CA ARG A 50 -12.07 0.93 -12.53
C ARG A 50 -13.42 0.71 -13.23
N SER A 51 -14.23 -0.23 -12.78
CA SER A 51 -15.60 -0.44 -13.27
C SER A 51 -16.61 0.59 -12.73
N SER A 52 -16.31 1.31 -11.64
CA SER A 52 -17.31 2.12 -10.93
C SER A 52 -16.76 3.43 -10.33
N GLY A 53 -17.67 4.37 -10.06
CA GLY A 53 -17.37 5.60 -9.31
C GLY A 53 -16.23 6.45 -9.88
N ARG A 54 -15.47 7.07 -8.97
CA ARG A 54 -14.31 7.93 -9.29
C ARG A 54 -13.09 7.11 -9.75
N TRP A 55 -13.05 5.81 -9.44
CA TRP A 55 -11.97 4.91 -9.86
C TRP A 55 -11.88 4.73 -11.37
N LYS A 56 -12.95 5.00 -12.13
CA LYS A 56 -12.94 4.97 -13.61
C LYS A 56 -11.86 5.85 -14.22
N GLU A 57 -11.51 6.94 -13.54
CA GLU A 57 -10.52 7.91 -13.98
C GLU A 57 -9.15 7.68 -13.33
N ALA A 58 -9.01 6.65 -12.50
CA ALA A 58 -7.77 6.39 -11.77
C ALA A 58 -6.64 5.93 -12.71
N GLU A 59 -5.52 6.63 -12.65
CA GLU A 59 -4.28 6.35 -13.37
C GLU A 59 -3.27 5.70 -12.42
N THR A 60 -2.42 4.83 -12.95
CA THR A 60 -1.19 4.35 -12.29
C THR A 60 0.00 5.05 -12.93
N GLU A 61 1.12 5.13 -12.20
CA GLU A 61 2.38 5.69 -12.72
C GLU A 61 2.25 7.15 -13.21
N LYS A 62 1.45 7.97 -12.51
CA LYS A 62 1.28 9.38 -12.89
C LYS A 62 2.56 10.16 -12.57
N SER A 63 3.13 10.87 -13.53
CA SER A 63 4.29 11.73 -13.30
C SER A 63 4.00 12.79 -12.23
N TYR A 64 4.92 12.94 -11.28
CA TYR A 64 4.88 14.04 -10.31
C TYR A 64 4.99 15.39 -11.01
N PRO A 65 4.12 16.37 -10.68
CA PRO A 65 4.18 17.71 -11.25
C PRO A 65 5.51 18.45 -11.01
N SER A 66 6.19 18.20 -9.89
CA SER A 66 7.40 18.91 -9.49
C SER A 66 8.65 18.55 -10.30
N ASP A 67 8.80 17.28 -10.70
CA ASP A 67 10.04 16.79 -11.36
C ASP A 67 9.80 16.05 -12.70
N GLY A 68 8.57 15.63 -12.99
CA GLY A 68 8.20 14.85 -14.17
C GLY A 68 8.82 13.44 -14.27
N ARG A 69 9.63 13.02 -13.30
CA ARG A 69 10.39 11.76 -13.29
C ARG A 69 9.86 10.77 -12.27
N THR A 70 9.51 11.25 -11.09
CA THR A 70 8.88 10.43 -10.06
C THR A 70 7.47 10.06 -10.51
N ARG A 71 7.00 8.88 -10.11
CA ARG A 71 5.73 8.30 -10.52
C ARG A 71 4.90 8.01 -9.29
N CYS A 72 3.63 8.41 -9.33
CA CYS A 72 2.66 8.15 -8.29
C CYS A 72 1.98 6.83 -8.55
N ASP A 73 1.96 5.96 -7.55
CA ASP A 73 1.38 4.62 -7.66
C ASP A 73 -0.08 4.66 -8.10
N ILE A 74 -0.89 5.52 -7.47
CA ILE A 74 -2.32 5.68 -7.78
C ILE A 74 -2.69 7.16 -7.78
N TYR A 75 -3.17 7.64 -8.92
CA TYR A 75 -3.67 9.00 -9.10
C TYR A 75 -5.15 8.98 -9.48
N VAL A 76 -5.98 9.65 -8.68
CA VAL A 76 -7.42 9.84 -8.93
C VAL A 76 -7.68 11.33 -9.22
N PRO A 77 -7.94 11.72 -10.49
CA PRO A 77 -8.07 13.11 -10.89
C PRO A 77 -9.05 13.94 -10.04
N GLY A 78 -8.56 15.05 -9.50
CA GLY A 78 -9.34 15.95 -8.66
C GLY A 78 -9.80 15.34 -7.32
N ASP A 79 -9.17 14.26 -6.85
CA ASP A 79 -9.49 13.63 -5.56
C ASP A 79 -8.22 13.33 -4.77
N TRP A 80 -7.35 12.44 -5.27
CA TRP A 80 -6.20 11.89 -4.52
C TRP A 80 -4.98 11.61 -5.39
N ALA A 81 -3.79 11.83 -4.83
CA ALA A 81 -2.54 11.21 -5.22
C ALA A 81 -2.09 10.29 -4.07
N ILE A 82 -1.74 9.05 -4.37
CA ILE A 82 -1.57 8.01 -3.36
C ILE A 82 -0.30 7.20 -3.67
N GLU A 83 0.57 7.08 -2.68
CA GLU A 83 1.66 6.11 -2.66
C GLU A 83 1.24 4.88 -1.85
N VAL A 84 1.63 3.71 -2.29
CA VAL A 84 1.27 2.43 -1.68
C VAL A 84 2.55 1.70 -1.26
N LYS A 85 2.51 1.04 -0.11
CA LYS A 85 3.60 0.20 0.35
C LYS A 85 3.14 -1.18 0.80
N LEU A 86 3.88 -2.19 0.36
CA LEU A 86 3.74 -3.57 0.76
C LEU A 86 4.70 -3.91 1.91
N LEU A 87 4.12 -4.39 3.01
CA LEU A 87 4.83 -5.08 4.08
C LEU A 87 4.60 -6.59 3.98
N ARG A 88 5.70 -7.34 3.90
CA ARG A 88 5.65 -8.80 3.75
C ARG A 88 6.67 -9.46 4.70
N PRO A 89 6.28 -9.74 5.95
CA PRO A 89 7.16 -10.40 6.91
C PRO A 89 7.54 -11.83 6.52
N PHE A 90 6.73 -12.50 5.69
CA PHE A 90 6.99 -13.88 5.24
C PHE A 90 6.95 -14.00 3.72
N GLY A 91 7.92 -14.71 3.15
CA GLY A 91 7.94 -15.05 1.73
C GLY A 91 6.90 -16.11 1.38
N ASP A 92 6.77 -16.39 0.08
CA ASP A 92 5.94 -17.46 -0.49
C ASP A 92 6.16 -18.82 0.20
N ASN A 93 7.42 -19.15 0.51
CA ASN A 93 7.81 -20.39 1.16
C ASN A 93 7.61 -20.43 2.70
N GLY A 94 6.99 -19.41 3.29
CA GLY A 94 6.73 -19.32 4.73
C GLY A 94 7.95 -18.97 5.59
N ARG A 95 9.10 -18.62 4.98
CA ARG A 95 10.26 -18.12 5.73
C ARG A 95 10.11 -16.63 5.99
N GLU A 96 10.57 -16.21 7.16
CA GLU A 96 10.67 -14.79 7.49
C GLU A 96 11.57 -14.07 6.48
N MET A 97 11.13 -12.91 6.03
CA MET A 97 11.89 -12.03 5.16
C MET A 97 12.79 -11.14 6.01
N GLU A 98 13.97 -10.82 5.52
CA GLU A 98 14.80 -9.76 6.11
C GLU A 98 14.38 -8.40 5.54
N HIS A 99 14.63 -7.32 6.29
CA HIS A 99 14.45 -5.92 5.85
C HIS A 99 13.02 -5.49 5.45
N TRP A 100 12.00 -6.32 5.62
CA TRP A 100 10.63 -5.98 5.21
C TRP A 100 10.07 -4.74 5.92
N SER A 101 10.48 -4.48 7.16
CA SER A 101 10.02 -3.31 7.93
C SER A 101 10.66 -2.01 7.45
N GLU A 102 11.85 -2.07 6.83
CA GLU A 102 12.53 -0.89 6.27
C GLU A 102 11.74 -0.29 5.10
N ASN A 103 10.89 -1.09 4.44
CA ASN A 103 9.93 -0.61 3.45
C ASN A 103 8.97 0.43 4.02
N ALA A 104 8.69 0.46 5.33
CA ALA A 104 7.91 1.53 5.96
C ALA A 104 8.80 2.58 6.63
N LEU A 105 9.88 2.14 7.30
CA LEU A 105 10.50 2.91 8.38
C LEU A 105 11.76 3.69 8.00
N HIS A 106 12.29 3.58 6.79
CA HIS A 106 13.55 4.23 6.44
C HIS A 106 13.37 5.77 6.29
N PRO A 107 13.95 6.63 7.16
CA PRO A 107 13.55 8.04 7.22
C PRO A 107 14.41 8.98 6.36
N TYR A 108 15.52 8.51 5.79
CA TYR A 108 16.49 9.38 5.11
C TYR A 108 16.12 9.67 3.66
N GLU A 109 16.11 10.94 3.27
CA GLU A 109 15.77 11.41 1.92
C GLU A 109 16.41 10.56 0.79
N GLY A 110 15.64 10.33 -0.29
CA GLY A 110 16.08 9.58 -1.46
C GLY A 110 15.75 8.07 -1.42
N ASN A 111 15.13 7.58 -0.35
CA ASN A 111 14.67 6.20 -0.23
C ASN A 111 13.25 5.97 -0.81
N THR A 112 12.82 4.70 -0.82
CA THR A 112 11.52 4.24 -1.37
C THR A 112 10.62 3.59 -0.32
N SER A 113 10.79 3.97 0.95
CA SER A 113 9.92 3.55 2.05
C SER A 113 8.69 4.44 2.18
N SER A 114 7.69 4.03 2.96
CA SER A 114 6.50 4.84 3.23
C SER A 114 6.81 6.25 3.77
N ILE A 115 7.85 6.42 4.60
CA ILE A 115 8.27 7.75 5.07
C ILE A 115 8.86 8.56 3.91
N GLY A 116 9.76 7.94 3.13
CA GLY A 116 10.34 8.59 1.95
C GLY A 116 9.27 8.97 0.93
N ASP A 117 8.30 8.10 0.71
CA ASP A 117 7.16 8.29 -0.19
C ASP A 117 6.24 9.40 0.32
N ALA A 118 5.95 9.49 1.62
CA ALA A 118 5.20 10.60 2.21
C ALA A 118 5.89 11.96 1.97
N LEU A 119 7.20 12.06 2.22
CA LEU A 119 7.98 13.28 2.01
C LEU A 119 7.98 13.70 0.53
N LYS A 120 8.22 12.75 -0.38
CA LYS A 120 8.16 13.00 -1.83
C LYS A 120 6.76 13.44 -2.25
N LEU A 121 5.72 12.78 -1.74
CA LEU A 121 4.35 13.06 -2.10
C LEU A 121 3.93 14.46 -1.63
N ILE A 122 4.35 14.90 -0.45
CA ILE A 122 4.17 16.28 0.03
C ILE A 122 4.83 17.28 -0.95
N ALA A 123 6.05 17.00 -1.40
CA ALA A 123 6.80 17.83 -2.35
C ALA A 123 6.41 17.64 -3.84
N SER A 124 5.43 16.79 -4.13
CA SER A 124 5.09 16.38 -5.51
C SER A 124 4.52 17.48 -6.39
N GLY A 125 3.93 18.52 -5.79
CA GLY A 125 3.17 19.54 -6.52
C GLY A 125 1.79 19.10 -7.00
N PHE A 126 1.29 17.91 -6.62
CA PHE A 126 -0.10 17.54 -6.88
C PHE A 126 -1.06 18.50 -6.16
N PRO A 127 -2.08 19.07 -6.85
CA PRO A 127 -3.12 19.86 -6.22
C PRO A 127 -4.13 19.00 -5.43
N GLU A 128 -4.19 17.70 -5.71
CA GLU A 128 -5.03 16.74 -5.00
C GLU A 128 -4.56 16.51 -3.56
N ARG A 129 -5.45 15.90 -2.77
CA ARG A 129 -5.11 15.36 -1.46
C ARG A 129 -4.10 14.23 -1.63
N LYS A 130 -3.25 14.06 -0.62
CA LYS A 130 -2.12 13.15 -0.67
C LYS A 130 -2.32 12.08 0.37
N ALA A 131 -2.11 10.83 0.03
CA ALA A 131 -2.19 9.74 0.99
C ALA A 131 -1.04 8.75 0.83
N VAL A 132 -0.66 8.13 1.94
CA VAL A 132 0.14 6.92 1.94
C VAL A 132 -0.75 5.79 2.41
N LEU A 133 -0.76 4.69 1.65
CA LEU A 133 -1.37 3.43 2.02
C LEU A 133 -0.27 2.42 2.35
N ILE A 134 -0.42 1.70 3.44
CA ILE A 134 0.43 0.55 3.77
C ILE A 134 -0.48 -0.67 3.81
N TYR A 135 -0.16 -1.71 3.05
CA TYR A 135 -0.83 -3.00 3.18
C TYR A 135 0.18 -4.11 3.38
N GLY A 136 -0.26 -5.21 3.98
CA GLY A 136 0.61 -6.35 4.13
C GLY A 136 -0.16 -7.60 4.54
N PHE A 137 0.58 -8.70 4.57
CA PHE A 137 0.02 -10.02 4.80
C PHE A 137 0.50 -10.63 6.10
N GLU A 138 -0.39 -11.31 6.79
CA GLU A 138 -0.13 -12.01 8.05
C GLU A 138 -0.68 -13.44 7.97
N HIS A 139 -0.18 -14.28 8.88
CA HIS A 139 -0.85 -15.56 9.20
C HIS A 139 -2.12 -15.29 10.02
N GLU A 140 -2.99 -16.29 10.14
CA GLU A 140 -4.17 -16.25 11.02
C GLU A 140 -4.09 -17.38 12.07
N PRO A 141 -3.67 -17.10 13.33
CA PRO A 141 -3.34 -15.79 13.90
C PRO A 141 -1.96 -15.23 13.48
N PRO A 142 -1.73 -13.90 13.58
CA PRO A 142 -0.47 -13.29 13.17
C PRO A 142 0.74 -13.83 13.94
N LYS A 143 1.75 -14.31 13.22
CA LYS A 143 3.06 -14.67 13.79
C LYS A 143 3.95 -13.44 13.99
N ILE A 144 3.95 -12.54 13.02
CA ILE A 144 4.59 -11.21 13.08
C ILE A 144 3.51 -10.19 12.75
N PRO A 145 2.94 -9.51 13.75
CA PRO A 145 1.91 -8.48 13.52
C PRO A 145 2.51 -7.25 12.84
N LEU A 146 1.82 -6.72 11.82
CA LEU A 146 2.18 -5.49 11.13
C LEU A 146 1.97 -4.23 11.98
N GLU A 147 1.08 -4.33 12.99
CA GLU A 147 0.69 -3.21 13.86
C GLU A 147 1.91 -2.49 14.45
N THR A 148 2.90 -3.25 14.94
CA THR A 148 4.10 -2.68 15.55
C THR A 148 4.93 -1.86 14.55
N THR A 149 5.02 -2.29 13.29
CA THR A 149 5.69 -1.51 12.23
C THR A 149 4.86 -0.29 11.85
N VAL A 150 3.53 -0.40 11.85
CA VAL A 150 2.65 0.74 11.56
C VAL A 150 2.70 1.82 12.63
N GLU A 151 2.66 1.45 13.91
CA GLU A 151 2.83 2.39 15.02
C GLU A 151 4.23 3.05 15.00
N ALA A 152 5.27 2.29 14.65
CA ALA A 152 6.60 2.83 14.46
C ALA A 152 6.68 3.81 13.26
N PHE A 153 5.96 3.52 12.17
CA PHE A 153 5.86 4.41 11.02
C PHE A 153 5.24 5.75 11.44
N GLU A 154 4.11 5.71 12.16
CA GLU A 154 3.43 6.93 12.63
C GLU A 154 4.35 7.75 13.54
N LEU A 155 4.98 7.11 14.53
CA LEU A 155 5.88 7.78 15.47
C LEU A 155 7.05 8.45 14.75
N ILE A 156 7.71 7.76 13.80
CA ILE A 156 8.84 8.33 13.08
C ILE A 156 8.37 9.44 12.13
N ALA A 157 7.27 9.23 11.41
CA ALA A 157 6.72 10.22 10.49
C ALA A 157 6.38 11.54 11.21
N GLU A 158 5.66 11.47 12.32
CA GLU A 158 5.22 12.65 13.06
C GLU A 158 6.37 13.27 13.87
N GLU A 159 7.05 12.49 14.73
CA GLU A 159 7.98 13.04 15.73
C GLU A 159 9.38 13.29 15.17
N ALA A 160 9.86 12.44 14.26
CA ALA A 160 11.22 12.55 13.72
C ALA A 160 11.27 13.29 12.38
N CYS A 161 10.24 13.13 11.55
CA CYS A 161 10.19 13.72 10.21
C CYS A 161 9.27 14.95 10.12
N GLY A 162 8.42 15.22 11.12
CA GLY A 162 7.54 16.39 11.14
C GLY A 162 6.41 16.34 10.12
N ILE A 163 5.97 15.14 9.73
CA ILE A 163 4.86 14.92 8.79
C ILE A 163 3.54 15.01 9.56
N ASP A 164 2.59 15.83 9.10
CA ASP A 164 1.22 15.84 9.65
C ASP A 164 0.43 14.67 9.05
N LEU A 165 0.22 13.62 9.86
CA LEU A 165 -0.62 12.48 9.49
C LEU A 165 -2.07 12.74 9.91
N GLY A 166 -2.99 12.64 8.93
CA GLY A 166 -4.41 12.58 9.21
C GLY A 166 -4.81 11.31 9.99
N PRO A 167 -6.07 11.21 10.46
CA PRO A 167 -6.53 10.03 11.18
C PRO A 167 -6.29 8.73 10.40
N ARG A 168 -5.78 7.71 11.09
CA ARG A 168 -5.58 6.38 10.54
C ARG A 168 -6.91 5.80 10.06
N ALA A 169 -6.96 5.38 8.80
CA ALA A 169 -7.98 4.50 8.26
C ALA A 169 -7.42 3.08 8.17
N GLU A 170 -8.24 2.07 8.47
CA GLU A 170 -7.80 0.67 8.41
C GLU A 170 -8.89 -0.27 7.85
N SER A 171 -8.45 -1.38 7.28
CA SER A 171 -9.27 -2.51 6.83
C SER A 171 -8.54 -3.83 7.04
N VAL A 172 -9.28 -4.90 7.28
CA VAL A 172 -8.76 -6.26 7.43
C VAL A 172 -9.57 -7.22 6.58
N GLU A 173 -8.89 -8.02 5.77
CA GLU A 173 -9.47 -9.06 4.92
C GLU A 173 -8.89 -10.42 5.32
N THR A 174 -9.75 -11.37 5.68
CA THR A 174 -9.34 -12.71 6.14
C THR A 174 -9.65 -13.79 5.11
N GLY A 175 -9.15 -15.02 5.35
CA GLY A 175 -9.43 -16.18 4.50
C GLY A 175 -8.88 -16.07 3.09
N LEU A 176 -7.71 -15.45 2.93
CA LEU A 176 -7.00 -15.35 1.65
C LEU A 176 -6.54 -16.73 1.15
N VAL A 177 -6.26 -16.83 -0.14
CA VAL A 177 -5.99 -18.10 -0.83
C VAL A 177 -4.62 -18.67 -0.49
N HIS A 178 -3.62 -17.81 -0.33
CA HIS A 178 -2.23 -18.25 -0.17
C HIS A 178 -2.01 -18.89 1.21
N PRO A 179 -1.29 -20.02 1.31
CA PRO A 179 -1.13 -20.78 2.57
C PRO A 179 -0.32 -20.05 3.66
N VAL A 180 0.42 -19.01 3.30
CA VAL A 180 1.24 -18.21 4.24
C VAL A 180 0.65 -16.81 4.47
N HIS A 181 -0.04 -16.28 3.47
CA HIS A 181 -0.56 -14.91 3.47
C HIS A 181 -2.07 -14.99 3.68
N GLU A 182 -2.47 -15.41 4.88
CA GLU A 182 -3.83 -15.88 5.22
C GLU A 182 -4.80 -14.72 5.48
N GLN A 183 -4.29 -13.59 5.98
CA GLN A 183 -5.03 -12.34 6.11
C GLN A 183 -4.22 -11.15 5.59
N MET A 184 -4.91 -10.08 5.24
CA MET A 184 -4.31 -8.81 4.79
C MET A 184 -4.83 -7.67 5.65
N ARG A 185 -3.92 -6.82 6.11
CA ARG A 185 -4.25 -5.54 6.74
C ARG A 185 -3.89 -4.42 5.79
N THR A 186 -4.74 -3.41 5.72
CA THR A 186 -4.52 -2.20 4.93
C THR A 186 -4.73 -1.00 5.83
N TYR A 187 -3.82 -0.06 5.79
CA TYR A 187 -3.81 1.17 6.55
C TYR A 187 -3.64 2.34 5.60
N GLY A 188 -4.16 3.51 5.97
CA GLY A 188 -3.95 4.72 5.20
C GLY A 188 -4.02 5.98 6.03
N TRP A 189 -3.23 6.97 5.62
CA TRP A 189 -3.19 8.31 6.21
C TRP A 189 -3.20 9.35 5.10
N GLU A 190 -3.94 10.43 5.30
CA GLU A 190 -3.74 11.65 4.52
C GLU A 190 -2.43 12.29 5.02
N VAL A 191 -1.55 12.69 4.11
CA VAL A 191 -0.24 13.28 4.47
C VAL A 191 -0.24 14.77 4.14
N ARG A 192 0.20 15.58 5.11
CA ARG A 192 0.26 17.04 5.01
C ARG A 192 1.59 17.55 5.57
N ASN A 193 1.87 18.81 5.28
CA ASN A 193 3.05 19.52 5.75
C ASN A 193 2.69 20.53 6.83
#